data_AF-A0A3D4KWI3-F1
#
_entry.id   AF-A0A3D4KWI3-F1
#
_cell.length_a   1.000
_cell.length_b   1.000
_cell.length_c   1.000
_cell.angle_alpha   90.00
_cell.angle_beta   90.00
_cell.angle_gamma   90.00
#
_symmetry.space_group_name_H-M   'P 1'
#
loop_
_entity.id
_entity.type
_entity.pdbx_description
1 polymer ?
#
loop_
_entity_poly.entity_id
_entity_poly.type
_entity_poly.pdbx_seq_one_letter_code
_entity_poly.pdbx_strand_id
1 'polypeptide(L)'
;MQSTIQACTRCRRLFNYVGGDKVCPACKEEVEKEFQNVKEYIRDHKGCNIVEVAEFCEVSEKQIKEWVRQERLILTEPLGDIVCEKCGVPILSGRYCDKCRAEMVGELNASIHKEAPKPVEKKESTDHKDRMRFLK
;
A
#
# COMPACT_ATOMS: atom_id res chain seq x y z
N MET A 1 12.23 -4.49 -25.35
CA MET A 1 11.47 -5.35 -24.42
C MET A 1 11.52 -6.77 -24.98
N GLN A 2 12.12 -7.73 -24.26
CA GLN A 2 12.13 -9.13 -24.70
C GLN A 2 10.79 -9.75 -24.31
N SER A 3 9.91 -9.94 -25.28
CA SER A 3 8.62 -10.58 -25.07
C SER A 3 8.82 -12.10 -25.18
N THR A 4 8.62 -12.81 -24.07
CA THR A 4 8.81 -14.26 -24.00
C THR A 4 7.46 -14.96 -24.01
N ILE A 5 7.37 -16.09 -24.72
CA ILE A 5 6.14 -16.90 -24.72
C ILE A 5 6.10 -17.69 -23.41
N GLN A 6 5.05 -17.52 -22.61
CA GLN A 6 4.84 -18.25 -21.37
C GLN A 6 3.45 -18.90 -21.32
N ALA A 7 3.31 -19.93 -20.50
CA ALA A 7 2.02 -20.57 -20.22
C ALA A 7 1.26 -19.79 -19.12
N CYS A 8 -0.03 -19.54 -19.34
CA CYS A 8 -0.92 -18.91 -18.38
C CYS A 8 -1.08 -19.76 -17.12
N THR A 9 -0.99 -19.16 -15.93
CA THR A 9 -1.19 -19.87 -14.66
C THR A 9 -2.63 -20.33 -14.43
N ARG A 10 -3.63 -19.63 -15.01
CA ARG A 10 -5.05 -19.96 -14.91
C ARG A 10 -5.49 -21.04 -15.92
N CYS A 11 -5.31 -20.78 -17.21
CA CYS A 11 -5.84 -21.64 -18.29
C CYS A 11 -4.79 -22.44 -19.06
N ARG A 12 -3.49 -22.34 -18.69
CA ARG A 12 -2.35 -23.03 -19.34
C ARG A 12 -2.12 -22.71 -20.82
N ARG A 13 -2.90 -21.82 -21.45
CA ARG A 13 -2.65 -21.36 -22.82
C ARG A 13 -1.35 -20.57 -22.92
N LEU A 14 -0.64 -20.71 -24.04
CA LEU A 14 0.55 -19.93 -24.35
C LEU A 14 0.16 -18.51 -24.74
N PHE A 15 0.88 -17.51 -24.24
CA PHE A 15 0.65 -16.10 -24.56
C PHE A 15 1.96 -15.32 -24.52
N ASN A 16 1.96 -14.14 -25.15
CA ASN A 16 3.11 -13.25 -25.12
C ASN A 16 3.18 -12.52 -23.77
N TYR A 17 4.21 -12.78 -22.98
CA TYR A 17 4.39 -12.19 -21.66
C TYR A 17 5.23 -10.90 -21.75
N VAL A 18 4.63 -9.80 -21.30
CA VAL A 18 5.20 -8.44 -21.37
C VAL A 18 5.60 -7.91 -19.99
N GLY A 19 5.22 -8.61 -18.90
CA GLY A 19 5.49 -8.21 -17.51
C GLY A 19 4.27 -8.36 -16.59
N GLY A 20 4.50 -8.41 -15.27
CA GLY A 20 3.46 -8.55 -14.25
C GLY A 20 3.00 -9.98 -14.01
N ASP A 21 1.71 -10.19 -13.82
CA ASP A 21 1.17 -11.53 -13.58
C ASP A 21 1.25 -12.42 -14.83
N LYS A 22 1.59 -13.69 -14.63
CA LYS A 22 1.64 -14.74 -15.67
C LYS A 22 0.26 -15.24 -16.10
N VAL A 23 -0.66 -14.31 -16.34
CA VAL A 23 -2.04 -14.55 -16.74
C VAL A 23 -2.25 -13.99 -18.15
N CYS A 24 -2.82 -14.78 -19.05
CA CYS A 24 -3.07 -14.35 -20.42
C CYS A 24 -4.15 -13.25 -20.48
N PRO A 25 -4.21 -12.45 -21.57
CA PRO A 25 -5.19 -11.37 -21.70
C PRO A 25 -6.65 -11.81 -21.51
N ALA A 26 -7.03 -12.96 -22.08
CA ALA A 26 -8.38 -13.50 -21.93
C ALA A 26 -8.75 -13.79 -20.48
N CYS A 27 -7.86 -14.43 -19.72
CA CYS A 27 -8.12 -14.69 -18.29
C CYS A 27 -8.04 -13.41 -17.45
N LYS A 28 -7.27 -12.40 -17.86
CA LYS A 28 -7.30 -11.08 -17.20
C LYS A 28 -8.66 -10.41 -17.40
N GLU A 29 -9.22 -10.46 -18.60
CA GLU A 29 -10.56 -9.94 -18.88
C GLU A 29 -11.66 -10.69 -18.13
N GLU A 30 -11.58 -12.02 -18.01
CA GLU A 30 -12.52 -12.82 -17.21
C GLU A 30 -12.50 -12.37 -15.74
N VAL A 31 -11.31 -12.21 -15.15
CA VAL A 31 -11.15 -11.77 -13.76
C VAL A 31 -11.67 -10.35 -13.55
N GLU A 32 -11.52 -9.47 -14.54
CA GLU A 32 -12.07 -8.13 -14.48
C GLU A 32 -13.60 -8.13 -14.53
N LYS A 33 -14.20 -9.02 -15.32
CA LYS A 33 -15.67 -9.22 -15.35
C LYS A 33 -16.18 -9.74 -14.01
N GLU A 34 -15.52 -10.76 -13.45
CA GLU A 34 -15.82 -11.28 -12.11
C GLU A 34 -15.75 -10.17 -11.06
N PHE A 35 -14.70 -9.34 -11.10
CA PHE A 35 -14.53 -8.20 -10.21
C PHE A 35 -15.68 -7.19 -10.32
N GLN A 36 -16.11 -6.88 -11.54
CA GLN A 36 -17.21 -5.95 -11.76
C GLN A 36 -18.54 -6.51 -11.21
N ASN A 37 -18.82 -7.80 -11.42
CA ASN A 37 -19.99 -8.46 -10.85
C ASN A 37 -20.00 -8.39 -9.32
N VAL A 38 -18.86 -8.68 -8.69
CA VAL A 38 -18.69 -8.60 -7.23
C VAL A 38 -18.92 -7.19 -6.72
N LYS A 39 -18.37 -6.19 -7.41
CA LYS A 39 -18.52 -4.78 -7.06
C LYS A 39 -19.98 -4.32 -7.13
N GLU A 40 -20.71 -4.73 -8.15
CA GLU A 40 -22.14 -4.44 -8.29
C GLU A 40 -22.94 -5.13 -7.18
N TYR A 41 -22.64 -6.40 -6.90
CA TYR A 41 -23.32 -7.15 -5.85
C TYR A 41 -23.16 -6.51 -4.46
N ILE A 42 -21.94 -6.10 -4.07
CA ILE A 42 -21.67 -5.44 -2.79
C ILE A 42 -22.35 -4.06 -2.71
N ARG A 43 -22.52 -3.38 -3.84
CA ARG A 43 -23.19 -2.08 -3.89
C ARG A 43 -24.69 -2.23 -3.65
N ASP A 44 -25.31 -3.24 -4.24
CA ASP A 44 -26.75 -3.48 -4.15
C ASP A 44 -27.13 -4.12 -2.81
N HIS A 45 -26.25 -4.93 -2.23
CA HIS A 45 -26.46 -5.60 -0.96
C HIS A 45 -25.47 -5.10 0.11
N LYS A 46 -25.97 -4.17 0.94
CA LYS A 46 -25.19 -3.62 2.06
C LYS A 46 -25.09 -4.66 3.19
N GLY A 47 -23.89 -4.82 3.76
CA GLY A 47 -23.64 -5.75 4.87
C GLY A 47 -23.39 -7.20 4.46
N CYS A 48 -23.21 -7.49 3.16
CA CYS A 48 -22.90 -8.84 2.71
C CYS A 48 -21.60 -9.40 3.28
N ASN A 49 -21.64 -10.68 3.61
CA ASN A 49 -20.45 -11.42 4.03
C ASN A 49 -19.61 -11.83 2.81
N ILE A 50 -18.27 -11.88 2.93
CA ILE A 50 -17.37 -12.35 1.85
C ILE A 50 -17.76 -13.74 1.37
N VAL A 51 -18.23 -14.61 2.26
CA VAL A 51 -18.67 -15.97 1.92
C VAL A 51 -19.87 -15.94 0.97
N GLU A 52 -20.88 -15.12 1.27
CA GLU A 52 -22.07 -14.98 0.41
C GLU A 52 -21.71 -14.40 -0.96
N VAL A 53 -20.84 -13.40 -0.99
CA VAL A 53 -20.34 -12.79 -2.22
C VAL A 53 -19.55 -13.81 -3.05
N ALA A 54 -18.71 -14.62 -2.40
CA ALA A 54 -17.92 -15.67 -3.03
C ALA A 54 -18.81 -16.74 -3.67
N GLU A 55 -19.85 -17.18 -2.96
CA GLU A 55 -20.82 -18.15 -3.45
C GLU A 55 -21.66 -17.59 -4.61
N PHE A 56 -22.18 -16.38 -4.47
CA PHE A 56 -23.07 -15.79 -5.47
C PHE A 56 -22.34 -15.41 -6.76
N CYS A 57 -21.14 -14.85 -6.63
CA CYS A 57 -20.34 -14.41 -7.79
C CYS A 57 -19.43 -15.51 -8.34
N GLU A 58 -19.48 -16.73 -7.78
CA GLU A 58 -18.63 -17.88 -8.15
C GLU A 58 -17.12 -17.57 -8.12
N VAL A 59 -16.69 -16.71 -7.19
CA VAL A 59 -15.28 -16.32 -7.02
C VAL A 59 -14.72 -16.88 -5.70
N SER A 60 -13.42 -17.15 -5.67
CA SER A 60 -12.79 -17.58 -4.41
C SER A 60 -12.71 -16.45 -3.38
N GLU A 61 -12.93 -16.74 -2.10
CA GLU A 61 -12.75 -15.76 -1.01
C GLU A 61 -11.35 -15.13 -1.00
N LYS A 62 -10.33 -15.93 -1.36
CA LYS A 62 -8.94 -15.44 -1.47
C LYS A 62 -8.82 -14.31 -2.48
N GLN A 63 -9.51 -14.43 -3.61
CA GLN A 63 -9.53 -13.41 -4.67
C GLN A 63 -10.21 -12.12 -4.18
N ILE A 64 -11.33 -12.24 -3.45
CA ILE A 64 -12.01 -11.09 -2.85
C ILE A 64 -11.09 -10.39 -1.82
N LYS A 65 -10.51 -11.16 -0.89
CA LYS A 65 -9.59 -10.64 0.12
C LYS A 65 -8.38 -9.94 -0.51
N GLU A 66 -7.86 -10.48 -1.62
CA GLU A 66 -6.78 -9.85 -2.38
C GLU A 66 -7.21 -8.52 -3.00
N TRP A 67 -8.39 -8.43 -3.61
CA TRP A 67 -8.91 -7.18 -4.17
C TRP A 67 -9.13 -6.10 -3.11
N VAL A 68 -9.58 -6.49 -1.91
CA VAL A 68 -9.72 -5.56 -0.78
C VAL A 68 -8.35 -5.05 -0.32
N ARG A 69 -7.35 -5.94 -0.19
CA ARG A 69 -5.98 -5.56 0.19
C ARG A 69 -5.28 -4.69 -0.84
N GLN A 70 -5.61 -4.86 -2.12
CA GLN A 70 -5.12 -4.03 -3.23
C GLN A 70 -5.85 -2.69 -3.34
N GLU A 71 -6.79 -2.37 -2.43
CA GLU A 71 -7.63 -1.16 -2.47
C GLU A 71 -8.49 -1.04 -3.74
N ARG A 72 -8.62 -2.13 -4.51
CA ARG A 72 -9.49 -2.18 -5.70
C ARG A 72 -10.95 -2.32 -5.30
N LEU A 73 -11.20 -3.08 -4.23
CA LEU A 73 -12.53 -3.31 -3.67
C LEU A 73 -12.66 -2.64 -2.30
N ILE A 74 -13.77 -1.95 -2.07
CA ILE A 74 -14.11 -1.35 -0.78
C ILE A 74 -15.37 -2.04 -0.27
N LEU A 75 -15.29 -2.58 0.95
CA LEU A 75 -16.45 -3.15 1.62
C LEU A 75 -17.31 -2.03 2.22
N THR A 76 -18.62 -2.26 2.25
CA THR A 76 -19.56 -1.32 2.88
C THR A 76 -19.43 -1.34 4.41
N GLU A 77 -19.11 -2.50 4.97
CA GLU A 77 -18.92 -2.70 6.42
C GLU A 77 -17.65 -3.51 6.69
N PRO A 78 -16.97 -3.27 7.82
CA PRO A 78 -15.70 -3.94 8.11
C PRO A 78 -15.97 -5.37 8.56
N LEU A 79 -15.48 -6.33 7.79
CA LEU A 79 -15.57 -7.74 8.13
C LEU A 79 -14.37 -8.15 9.01
N GLY A 80 -14.61 -9.02 9.99
CA GLY A 80 -13.58 -9.48 10.93
C GLY A 80 -12.40 -10.21 10.25
N ASP A 81 -12.61 -10.70 9.03
CA ASP A 81 -11.62 -11.41 8.23
C ASP A 81 -10.54 -10.52 7.61
N ILE A 82 -10.77 -9.21 7.53
CA ILE A 82 -9.83 -8.26 6.93
C ILE A 82 -9.42 -7.26 8.00
N VAL A 83 -8.19 -7.43 8.48
CA VAL A 83 -7.63 -6.66 9.59
C VAL A 83 -6.38 -5.89 9.17
N CYS A 84 -6.14 -4.78 9.85
CA CYS A 84 -4.93 -3.99 9.74
C CYS A 84 -3.71 -4.84 10.14
N GLU A 85 -2.69 -4.90 9.30
CA GLU A 85 -1.46 -5.67 9.58
C GLU A 85 -0.63 -5.09 10.75
N LYS A 86 -0.82 -3.80 11.10
CA LYS A 86 -0.10 -3.14 12.20
C LYS A 86 -0.80 -3.27 13.56
N CYS A 87 -2.13 -3.12 13.59
CA CYS A 87 -2.89 -3.04 14.86
C CYS A 87 -4.02 -4.05 15.01
N GLY A 88 -4.31 -4.86 13.99
CA GLY A 88 -5.33 -5.91 14.03
C GLY A 88 -6.78 -5.42 13.98
N VAL A 89 -7.03 -4.10 13.89
CA VAL A 89 -8.39 -3.56 13.79
C VAL A 89 -9.00 -3.93 12.43
N PRO A 90 -10.29 -4.31 12.36
CA PRO A 90 -10.98 -4.55 11.10
C PRO A 90 -10.93 -3.34 10.15
N ILE A 91 -10.72 -3.59 8.86
CA ILE A 91 -10.61 -2.54 7.82
C ILE A 91 -11.58 -2.80 6.66
N LEU A 92 -12.02 -1.71 6.03
CA LEU A 92 -12.90 -1.77 4.85
C LEU A 92 -12.12 -2.06 3.56
N SER A 93 -10.88 -1.59 3.49
CA SER A 93 -9.98 -1.72 2.34
C SER A 93 -8.53 -1.48 2.74
N GLY A 94 -7.61 -2.03 1.94
CA GLY A 94 -6.17 -1.84 2.06
C GLY A 94 -5.49 -2.83 3.00
N ARG A 95 -4.25 -2.52 3.38
CA ARG A 95 -3.44 -3.32 4.32
C ARG A 95 -3.38 -2.73 5.73
N TYR A 96 -3.57 -1.41 5.83
CA TYR A 96 -3.47 -0.67 7.08
C TYR A 96 -4.69 0.21 7.25
N CYS A 97 -5.17 0.32 8.49
CA CYS A 97 -6.22 1.28 8.83
C CYS A 97 -5.71 2.72 8.68
N ASP A 98 -6.63 3.67 8.58
CA ASP A 98 -6.30 5.08 8.34
C ASP A 98 -5.37 5.66 9.41
N LYS A 99 -5.51 5.23 10.66
CA LYS A 99 -4.63 5.63 11.77
C LYS A 99 -3.19 5.18 11.54
N CYS A 100 -3.00 3.89 11.27
CA CYS A 100 -1.67 3.31 11.03
C CYS A 100 -1.04 3.87 9.75
N ARG A 101 -1.85 4.13 8.72
CA ARG A 101 -1.42 4.82 7.49
C ARG A 101 -0.89 6.22 7.79
N ALA A 102 -1.65 7.01 8.55
CA ALA A 102 -1.26 8.37 8.92
C ALA A 102 0.01 8.40 9.79
N GLU A 103 0.14 7.48 10.73
CA GLU A 103 1.35 7.32 11.55
C GLU A 103 2.58 7.02 10.69
N MET A 104 2.50 6.04 9.78
CA MET A 104 3.62 5.67 8.90
C MET A 104 4.05 6.83 7.98
N VAL A 105 3.09 7.57 7.42
CA VAL A 105 3.39 8.76 6.62
C VAL A 105 4.05 9.85 7.48
N GLY A 106 3.58 10.02 8.72
CA GLY A 106 4.18 10.96 9.69
C GLY A 106 5.62 10.61 10.04
N GLU A 107 5.90 9.34 10.35
CA GLU A 107 7.24 8.83 10.65
C GLU A 107 8.20 9.00 9.47
N LEU A 108 7.74 8.69 8.25
CA LEU A 108 8.54 8.86 7.03
C LEU A 108 8.87 10.35 6.81
N ASN A 109 7.88 11.24 6.89
CA ASN A 109 8.09 12.68 6.75
C ASN A 109 9.05 13.22 7.81
N ALA A 110 8.92 12.79 9.07
CA ALA A 110 9.81 13.18 10.15
C ALA A 110 11.27 12.72 9.90
N SER A 111 11.46 11.58 9.25
CA SER A 111 12.80 11.08 8.90
C SER A 111 13.45 11.83 7.73
N ILE A 112 12.66 12.26 6.74
CA ILE A 112 13.13 13.02 5.57
C ILE A 112 13.41 14.49 5.93
N HIS A 113 12.60 15.08 6.82
CA HIS A 113 12.72 16.48 7.25
C HIS A 113 13.59 16.70 8.50
N LYS A 114 14.47 15.75 8.87
CA LYS A 114 15.52 16.04 9.87
C LYS A 114 16.43 17.12 9.30
N GLU A 115 16.17 18.35 9.73
CA GLU A 115 16.96 19.55 9.44
C GLU A 115 18.45 19.26 9.61
N ALA A 116 19.23 19.78 8.65
CA ALA A 116 20.69 19.76 8.70
C ALA A 116 21.17 20.21 10.09
N PRO A 117 22.24 19.60 10.63
CA PRO A 117 22.74 19.96 11.95
C PRO A 117 22.95 21.47 12.02
N LYS A 118 22.30 22.12 12.99
CA LYS A 118 22.44 23.55 13.25
C LYS A 118 23.95 23.87 13.36
N PRO A 119 24.46 24.93 12.70
CA PRO A 119 25.87 25.31 12.82
C PRO A 119 26.19 25.51 14.30
N VAL A 120 27.17 24.76 14.80
CA VAL A 120 27.65 24.90 16.17
C VAL A 120 28.28 26.29 16.29
N GLU A 121 27.63 27.19 17.02
CA GLU A 121 28.18 28.50 17.34
C GLU A 121 29.48 28.29 18.12
N LYS A 122 30.62 28.64 17.49
CA LYS A 122 31.91 28.70 18.16
C LYS A 122 31.82 29.80 19.22
N LYS A 123 31.82 29.41 20.50
CA LYS A 123 32.01 30.34 21.60
C LYS A 123 33.42 30.95 21.46
N GLU A 124 33.49 32.23 21.14
CA GLU A 124 34.74 32.99 21.20
C GLU A 124 35.24 32.99 22.65
N SER A 125 36.38 32.36 22.87
CA SER A 125 37.11 32.44 24.13
C SER A 125 37.61 33.86 24.33
N THR A 126 37.05 34.54 25.32
CA THR A 126 37.57 35.78 25.87
C THR A 126 38.92 35.50 26.53
N ASP A 127 40.02 35.65 25.80
CA ASP A 127 41.35 35.74 26.41
C ASP A 127 42.33 36.51 25.50
N HIS A 128 42.48 37.82 25.75
CA HIS A 128 43.80 38.44 25.89
C HIS A 128 43.64 39.87 26.41
N LYS A 129 43.83 40.05 27.72
CA LYS A 129 44.19 41.35 28.28
C LYS A 129 45.61 41.71 27.84
N ASP A 130 45.78 42.99 27.51
CA ASP A 130 46.98 43.79 27.75
C ASP A 130 48.32 43.34 27.12
N ARG A 131 48.83 44.13 26.16
CA ARG A 131 49.88 45.16 26.37
C ARG A 131 50.52 45.57 25.05
N MET A 132 50.11 46.73 24.50
CA MET A 132 50.97 47.49 23.58
C MET A 132 51.87 48.41 24.42
N ARG A 133 53.20 48.28 24.29
CA ARG A 133 54.16 49.28 24.74
C ARG A 133 55.12 49.60 23.60
N PHE A 134 55.10 50.84 23.14
CA PHE A 134 56.12 51.41 22.25
C PHE A 134 57.27 51.96 23.12
N LEU A 135 58.51 51.69 22.74
CA LEU A 135 59.70 52.28 23.35
C LEU A 135 59.89 53.73 22.86
N LYS A 136 60.38 54.61 23.75
CA LYS A 136 60.88 55.95 23.43
C LYS A 136 62.39 55.99 23.57
#